data_AF-A0A7C4TKP1-F1
#
_entry.id   AF-A0A7C4TKP1-F1
#
_cell.length_a   1.000
_cell.length_b   1.000
_cell.length_c   1.000
_cell.angle_alpha   90.00
_cell.angle_beta   90.00
_cell.angle_gamma   90.00
#
_symmetry.space_group_name_H-M   'P 1'
#
loop_
_entity.id
_entity.type
_entity.pdbx_description
1 polymer ?
#
loop_
_entity_poly.entity_id
_entity_poly.type
_entity_poly.pdbx_seq_one_letter_code
_entity_poly.pdbx_strand_id
1 'polypeptide(L)' 'NFFRIYGKKNKKCPICGTDITYERMQDRPTFYCKTCQPENNQMELI' A
#
# COMPACT_ATOMS: atom_id res chain seq x y z
N ASN A 1 -18.93 -5.03 -0.67
CA ASN A 1 -17.68 -4.23 -0.71
C ASN A 1 -16.60 -5.06 -1.41
N PHE A 2 -16.25 -4.74 -2.67
CA PHE A 2 -15.37 -5.56 -3.52
C PHE A 2 -13.87 -5.32 -3.24
N PHE A 3 -13.51 -4.15 -2.72
CA PHE A 3 -12.11 -3.77 -2.55
C PHE A 3 -11.47 -4.45 -1.34
N ARG A 4 -10.32 -5.08 -1.58
CA ARG A 4 -9.55 -5.77 -0.54
C ARG A 4 -8.86 -4.80 0.42
N ILE A 5 -8.36 -3.66 -0.06
CA ILE A 5 -7.48 -2.76 0.71
C ILE A 5 -7.90 -1.27 0.73
N TYR A 6 -8.62 -0.79 -0.27
CA TYR A 6 -8.94 0.63 -0.40
C TYR A 6 -9.77 1.14 0.79
N GLY A 7 -9.34 2.24 1.40
CA GLY A 7 -10.00 2.81 2.59
C GLY A 7 -9.78 2.04 3.90
N LYS A 8 -8.91 1.01 3.91
CA LYS A 8 -8.71 0.12 5.06
C LYS A 8 -7.36 0.33 5.77
N LYS A 9 -6.91 1.58 5.87
CA LYS A 9 -5.70 1.95 6.65
C LYS A 9 -5.75 1.29 8.04
N ASN A 10 -4.63 0.74 8.50
CA ASN A 10 -4.48 0.05 9.79
C ASN A 10 -5.34 -1.23 9.96
N LYS A 11 -6.01 -1.71 8.91
CA LYS A 11 -6.59 -3.05 8.90
C LYS A 11 -5.54 -4.04 8.42
N LYS A 12 -5.72 -5.31 8.81
CA LYS A 12 -4.83 -6.41 8.41
C LYS A 12 -5.00 -6.72 6.92
N CYS A 13 -3.88 -6.88 6.23
CA CYS A 13 -3.82 -7.35 4.86
C CYS A 13 -4.45 -8.75 4.80
N PRO A 14 -5.40 -9.01 3.88
CA PRO A 14 -6.07 -10.31 3.78
C PRO A 14 -5.16 -11.44 3.27
N ILE A 15 -3.92 -11.12 2.85
CA ILE A 15 -2.96 -12.09 2.32
C ILE A 15 -1.92 -12.45 3.39
N CYS A 16 -1.23 -11.46 3.96
CA CYS A 16 -0.10 -11.70 4.86
C CYS A 16 -0.33 -11.24 6.31
N GLY A 17 -1.45 -10.60 6.62
CA GLY A 17 -1.75 -10.09 7.97
C GLY A 17 -1.03 -8.79 8.35
N THR A 18 -0.09 -8.28 7.56
CA THR A 18 0.55 -6.97 7.81
C THR A 18 -0.47 -5.84 7.77
N ASP A 19 -0.28 -4.77 8.54
CA ASP A 19 -1.18 -3.61 8.48
C ASP A 19 -1.10 -2.88 7.13
N ILE A 20 -2.27 -2.54 6.59
CA ILE A 20 -2.40 -1.79 5.35
C ILE A 20 -1.93 -0.35 5.57
N THR A 21 -0.99 0.06 4.74
CA THR A 21 -0.44 1.41 4.69
C THR A 21 -1.33 2.33 3.87
N TYR A 22 -1.34 3.61 4.26
CA TYR A 22 -1.88 4.71 3.47
C TYR A 22 -0.79 5.77 3.27
N GLU A 23 -0.57 6.16 2.03
CA GLU A 23 0.32 7.24 1.64
C GLU A 23 -0.37 8.14 0.62
N ARG A 24 0.06 9.40 0.54
CA ARG A 24 -0.45 10.37 -0.43
C ARG A 24 0.66 10.70 -1.41
N MET A 25 0.61 10.10 -2.59
CA MET A 25 1.63 10.25 -3.64
C MET A 25 1.13 11.26 -4.68
N GLN A 26 1.73 12.45 -4.75
CA GLN A 26 1.29 13.53 -5.66
C GLN A 26 -0.24 13.77 -5.58
N ASP A 27 -0.74 13.97 -4.36
CA ASP A 27 -2.17 14.13 -4.04
C ASP A 27 -3.09 12.94 -4.32
N ARG A 28 -2.57 11.80 -4.80
CA ARG A 28 -3.35 10.57 -4.95
C ARG A 28 -3.29 9.72 -3.66
N PRO A 29 -4.44 9.39 -3.05
CA PRO A 29 -4.47 8.49 -1.91
C PRO A 29 -4.18 7.06 -2.37
N THR A 30 -3.10 6.49 -1.85
CA THR A 30 -2.64 5.14 -2.16
C THR A 30 -2.75 4.26 -0.91
N PHE A 31 -3.45 3.13 -1.03
CA PHE A 31 -3.52 2.10 -0.01
C PHE A 31 -2.78 0.87 -0.51
N TYR A 32 -1.85 0.34 0.26
CA TYR A 32 -1.05 -0.84 -0.13
C TYR A 32 -0.53 -1.60 1.08
N CYS A 33 -0.05 -2.82 0.86
CA CYS A 33 0.62 -3.63 1.89
C CYS A 33 2.13 -3.63 1.63
N LYS A 34 2.95 -3.07 2.53
CA LYS A 34 4.42 -2.99 2.36
C LYS A 34 5.10 -4.36 2.18
N THR A 35 4.53 -5.42 2.78
CA THR A 35 5.08 -6.77 2.65
C THR A 35 4.73 -7.40 1.30
N CYS A 36 3.51 -7.21 0.81
CA CYS A 36 3.06 -7.81 -0.47
C CYS A 36 3.43 -6.95 -1.68
N GLN A 37 3.57 -5.65 -1.47
CA GLN A 37 3.91 -4.64 -2.47
C GLN A 37 5.08 -3.82 -1.93
N PRO A 38 6.29 -4.41 -1.87
CA PRO A 38 7.49 -3.70 -1.46
C PRO A 38 7.80 -2.57 -2.46
N GLU A 39 8.39 -1.48 -1.97
CA GLU A 39 8.89 -0.42 -2.84
C GLU A 39 10.08 -0.96 -3.64
N ASN A 40 9.89 -1.15 -4.95
CA ASN A 40 11.01 -1.37 -5.86
C ASN A 40 11.70 -0.02 -6.07
N ASN A 41 12.73 0.25 -5.27
CA ASN A 41 13.55 1.43 -5.40
C ASN A 41 14.42 1.34 -6.68
N GLN A 42 13.84 1.60 -7.85
CA GLN A 42 14.60 1.98 -9.04
C GLN A 42 14.86 3.49 -8.97
N MET A 43 15.93 3.87 -8.28
CA MET A 43 16.52 5.17 -8.53
C MET A 43 17.25 5.09 -9.87
N GLU A 44 16.57 5.44 -10.96
CA GLU A 44 17.28 5.94 -12.14
C GLU A 44 17.83 7.32 -11.77
N LEU A 45 19.10 7.32 -11.36
CA LEU A 45 19.94 8.52 -11.30
C LEU A 45 20.02 9.07 -12.73
N ILE A 46 19.25 10.13 -13.00
CA ILE A 46 19.51 11.07 -14.10
C ILE A 46 20.54 12.08 -13.59
#